data_AF-A0A538U9C2-F1
#
_entry.id   AF-A0A538U9C2-F1
#
_cell.length_a   1.000
_cell.length_b   1.000
_cell.length_c   1.000
_cell.angle_alpha   90.00
_cell.angle_beta   90.00
_cell.angle_gamma   90.00
#
_symmetry.space_group_name_H-M   'P 1'
#
loop_
_entity.id
_entity.type
_entity.pdbx_description
1 polymer ?
#
loop_
_entity_poly.entity_id
_entity_poly.type
_entity_poly.pdbx_seq_one_letter_code
_entity_poly.pdbx_strand_id
1 'polypeptide(L)'
;MRPRFRSESGPNAPRDGRPLELVRVRGTQRDSGRSRRGVAGRRRRGGRGTRPPVGPTPASKPSLWGWLRSLFQGATPAPARGRGTSTDHEARVLDEFSKHYGLTFRDASLLKLALTHRSYLHVTGQRDSNERLEFLGDSVLGLVTSEFLYRTHPNEHEGQLTKTKSLLVSKAILSRRALAMGLGRFVLMSHSEVESDGR
;
A
#
# COMPACT_ATOMS: atom_id res chain seq x y z
N MET A 1 33.27 11.99 58.73
CA MET A 1 33.06 10.73 58.00
C MET A 1 33.08 11.02 56.50
N ARG A 2 34.05 10.47 55.75
CA ARG A 2 33.98 10.33 54.27
C ARG A 2 33.61 8.87 53.96
N PRO A 3 32.90 8.60 52.85
CA PRO A 3 33.50 7.82 51.76
C PRO A 3 33.10 8.36 50.37
N ARG A 4 34.04 8.60 49.44
CA ARG A 4 34.69 7.71 48.44
C ARG A 4 34.01 7.77 47.05
N PHE A 5 34.77 8.34 46.11
CA PHE A 5 34.59 8.32 44.66
C PHE A 5 34.61 6.89 44.08
N ARG A 6 33.87 6.66 42.98
CA ARG A 6 34.49 6.19 41.73
C ARG A 6 33.63 6.51 40.50
N SER A 7 34.32 7.01 39.49
CA SER A 7 33.91 7.26 38.11
C SER A 7 34.20 6.04 37.24
N GLU A 8 33.32 5.72 36.29
CA GLU A 8 33.69 5.02 35.06
C GLU A 8 33.03 5.68 33.84
N SER A 9 33.80 5.79 32.76
CA SER A 9 33.48 6.50 31.53
C SER A 9 33.98 5.68 30.34
N GLY A 10 33.16 5.57 29.29
CA GLY A 10 33.52 5.12 27.93
C GLY A 10 32.27 5.05 27.02
N PRO A 11 32.41 5.05 25.68
CA PRO A 11 33.13 6.04 24.88
C PRO A 11 32.28 6.50 23.66
N ASN A 12 31.67 7.70 23.71
CA ASN A 12 31.33 8.51 22.52
C ASN A 12 30.76 9.89 22.90
N ALA A 13 31.50 10.61 23.76
CA ALA A 13 31.19 12.00 24.07
C ALA A 13 32.25 12.89 23.38
N PRO A 14 31.84 13.80 22.47
CA PRO A 14 32.74 14.80 21.89
C PRO A 14 33.33 15.68 23.01
N ARG A 15 34.65 15.68 23.13
CA ARG A 15 35.41 16.60 23.98
C ARG A 15 35.75 17.82 23.15
N ASP A 16 34.95 18.87 23.29
CA ASP A 16 35.42 20.26 23.22
C ASP A 16 34.27 21.17 23.64
N GLY A 17 34.40 21.78 24.82
CA GLY A 17 33.43 22.67 25.44
C GLY A 17 33.32 24.03 24.76
N ARG A 18 33.05 24.07 23.46
CA ARG A 18 32.69 25.29 22.73
C ARG A 18 31.20 25.26 22.36
N PRO A 19 30.40 26.27 22.71
CA PRO A 19 29.05 26.41 22.16
C PRO A 19 29.17 26.90 20.71
N LEU A 20 28.65 26.14 19.74
CA LEU A 20 28.58 26.53 18.32
C LEU A 20 27.12 26.37 17.86
N GLU A 21 26.28 27.38 18.04
CA GLU A 21 26.04 28.57 17.19
C GLU A 21 25.12 28.26 15.99
N LEU A 22 23.84 28.63 16.16
CA LEU A 22 22.79 28.49 15.16
C LEU A 22 23.01 29.55 14.05
N VAL A 23 23.52 29.13 12.90
CA VAL A 23 23.73 30.02 11.75
C VAL A 23 22.38 30.40 11.14
N ARG A 24 21.88 31.59 11.49
CA ARG A 24 20.72 32.22 10.87
C ARG A 24 21.18 33.03 9.67
N VAL A 25 20.90 32.54 8.46
CA VAL A 25 21.16 33.26 7.21
C VAL A 25 20.26 34.50 7.16
N ARG A 26 20.86 35.69 7.32
CA ARG A 26 20.22 37.00 7.10
C ARG A 26 20.30 37.36 5.63
N GLY A 27 19.16 37.31 4.94
CA GLY A 27 18.95 38.04 3.69
C GLY A 27 18.77 39.53 4.00
N THR A 28 19.53 40.36 3.29
CA THR A 28 19.52 41.82 3.35
C THR A 28 18.53 42.37 2.31
N GLN A 29 17.57 43.23 2.71
CA GLN A 29 17.31 44.48 1.99
C GLN A 29 16.28 45.39 2.67
N ARG A 30 16.82 46.54 3.11
CA ARG A 30 16.35 47.93 3.02
C ARG A 30 14.86 48.26 3.21
N ASP A 31 14.70 49.04 4.27
CA ASP A 31 13.68 50.03 4.61
C ASP A 31 13.38 51.05 3.49
N SER A 32 12.10 51.40 3.35
CA SER A 32 11.68 52.79 3.08
C SER A 32 10.22 52.96 3.53
N GLY A 33 10.03 53.64 4.65
CA GLY A 33 8.72 54.06 5.13
C GLY A 33 8.09 55.18 4.29
N ARG A 34 6.76 55.24 4.25
CA ARG A 34 5.98 56.50 4.23
C ARG A 34 4.49 56.28 4.56
N SER A 35 4.13 56.74 5.76
CA SER A 35 2.98 57.58 6.15
C SER A 35 1.63 57.55 5.39
N ARG A 36 0.59 57.15 6.14
CA ARG A 36 -0.73 57.78 6.38
C ARG A 36 -1.39 58.66 5.28
N ARG A 37 -2.64 58.34 4.93
CA ARG A 37 -3.90 59.06 5.33
C ARG A 37 -5.09 58.51 4.53
N GLY A 38 -6.24 58.38 5.19
CA GLY A 38 -7.49 57.92 4.58
C GLY A 38 -8.26 59.02 3.84
N VAL A 39 -9.20 58.61 2.99
CA VAL A 39 -10.38 59.39 2.59
C VAL A 39 -11.54 58.43 2.35
N ALA A 40 -12.69 58.83 2.87
CA ALA A 40 -13.98 58.18 2.80
C ALA A 40 -14.61 58.21 1.38
N GLY A 41 -15.45 57.21 1.12
CA GLY A 41 -16.76 57.38 0.48
C GLY A 41 -16.80 57.68 -1.02
N ARG A 42 -17.25 56.68 -1.80
CA ARG A 42 -18.26 56.92 -2.85
C ARG A 42 -18.95 55.63 -3.28
N ARG A 43 -20.26 55.57 -2.99
CA ARG A 43 -21.21 54.66 -3.64
C ARG A 43 -21.33 55.03 -5.13
N ARG A 44 -21.13 54.05 -6.02
CA ARG A 44 -21.65 54.01 -7.41
C ARG A 44 -21.97 52.54 -7.72
N ARG A 45 -23.25 52.15 -7.70
CA ARG A 45 -24.24 52.16 -8.81
C ARG A 45 -23.86 51.19 -9.93
N GLY A 46 -24.53 50.04 -9.91
CA GLY A 46 -24.81 49.07 -10.97
C GLY A 46 -23.89 49.01 -12.19
N GLY A 47 -23.08 47.96 -12.26
CA GLY A 47 -22.57 47.39 -13.50
C GLY A 47 -22.79 45.88 -13.45
N ARG A 48 -23.49 45.33 -14.44
CA ARG A 48 -23.60 43.88 -14.66
C ARG A 48 -22.20 43.34 -14.95
N GLY A 49 -21.51 42.86 -13.92
CA GLY A 49 -20.29 42.10 -14.07
C GLY A 49 -20.61 40.79 -14.78
N THR A 50 -20.12 40.65 -16.01
CA THR A 50 -20.04 39.35 -16.70
C THR A 50 -19.27 38.41 -15.80
N ARG A 51 -19.91 37.31 -15.36
CA ARG A 51 -19.23 36.22 -14.64
C ARG A 51 -18.04 35.78 -15.50
N PRO A 52 -16.83 35.59 -14.95
CA PRO A 52 -15.75 34.98 -15.71
C PRO A 52 -16.23 33.61 -16.19
N PRO A 53 -15.83 33.16 -17.39
CA PRO A 53 -16.23 31.85 -17.89
C PRO A 53 -15.78 30.80 -16.88
N VAL A 54 -16.71 29.90 -16.54
CA VAL A 54 -16.41 28.68 -15.80
C VAL A 54 -15.35 27.96 -16.63
N GLY A 55 -14.10 27.93 -16.14
CA GLY A 55 -13.04 27.18 -16.79
C GLY A 55 -13.47 25.72 -16.96
N PRO A 56 -12.94 25.01 -17.96
CA PRO A 56 -13.30 23.61 -18.17
C PRO A 56 -13.09 22.85 -16.86
N THR A 57 -14.15 22.21 -16.37
CA THR A 57 -14.06 21.21 -15.30
C THR A 57 -12.91 20.26 -15.65
N PRO A 58 -11.96 20.00 -14.74
CA PRO A 58 -10.85 19.10 -15.05
C PRO A 58 -11.45 17.77 -15.49
N ALA A 59 -11.12 17.37 -16.72
CA ALA A 59 -11.58 16.14 -17.32
C ALA A 59 -11.38 14.99 -16.31
N SER A 60 -12.42 14.18 -16.12
CA SER A 60 -12.33 12.97 -15.32
C SER A 60 -11.14 12.16 -15.82
N LYS A 61 -10.07 12.08 -15.01
CA LYS A 61 -8.85 11.35 -15.38
C LYS A 61 -9.27 9.96 -15.87
N PRO A 62 -8.78 9.49 -17.03
CA PRO A 62 -9.17 8.18 -17.55
C PRO A 62 -8.92 7.12 -16.47
N SER A 63 -9.88 6.21 -16.27
CA SER A 63 -9.75 5.19 -15.24
C SER A 63 -8.58 4.28 -15.62
N LEU A 64 -7.52 4.27 -14.82
CA LEU A 64 -6.41 3.34 -14.97
C LEU A 64 -6.94 1.89 -14.98
N TRP A 65 -8.03 1.60 -14.26
CA TRP A 65 -8.78 0.35 -14.33
C TRP A 65 -9.27 -0.05 -15.73
N GLY A 66 -9.72 0.90 -16.54
CA GLY A 66 -10.12 0.65 -17.92
C GLY A 66 -8.93 0.25 -18.78
N TRP A 67 -7.79 0.90 -18.58
CA TRP A 67 -6.52 0.56 -19.25
C TRP A 67 -5.95 -0.78 -18.76
N LEU A 68 -5.91 -1.01 -17.43
CA LEU A 68 -5.45 -2.27 -16.82
C LEU A 68 -6.29 -3.46 -17.28
N ARG A 69 -7.62 -3.32 -17.32
CA ARG A 69 -8.51 -4.36 -17.80
C ARG A 69 -8.27 -4.72 -19.27
N SER A 70 -7.67 -3.84 -20.06
CA SER A 70 -7.27 -4.13 -21.44
C SER A 70 -6.03 -5.02 -21.51
N LEU A 71 -5.10 -4.90 -20.56
CA LEU A 71 -3.88 -5.72 -20.49
C LEU A 71 -4.15 -7.19 -20.13
N PHE A 72 -5.20 -7.46 -19.36
CA PHE A 72 -5.57 -8.81 -18.92
C PHE A 72 -6.62 -9.49 -19.82
N GLN A 73 -6.95 -8.91 -20.99
CA GLN A 73 -7.87 -9.52 -21.97
C GLN A 73 -7.21 -10.58 -22.87
N GLY A 74 -5.93 -10.93 -22.64
CA GLY A 74 -5.18 -11.90 -23.45
C GLY A 74 -4.68 -13.14 -22.69
N ALA A 75 -4.79 -14.28 -23.39
CA ALA A 75 -4.25 -15.62 -23.14
C ALA A 75 -4.91 -16.48 -22.04
N THR A 76 -5.71 -17.46 -22.50
CA THR A 76 -6.11 -18.66 -21.76
C THR A 76 -4.94 -19.64 -21.67
N PRO A 77 -4.48 -20.03 -20.47
CA PRO A 77 -3.54 -21.14 -20.33
C PRO A 77 -4.25 -22.49 -20.54
N ALA A 78 -3.52 -23.45 -21.08
CA ALA A 78 -3.99 -24.81 -21.32
C ALA A 78 -3.97 -25.63 -20.00
N PRO A 79 -4.97 -26.50 -19.77
CA PRO A 79 -5.06 -27.24 -18.51
C PRO A 79 -3.95 -28.29 -18.41
N ALA A 80 -3.13 -28.19 -17.36
CA ALA A 80 -2.17 -29.22 -16.99
C ALA A 80 -2.89 -30.40 -16.32
N ARG A 81 -2.82 -31.60 -16.93
CA ARG A 81 -3.35 -32.84 -16.35
C ARG A 81 -2.30 -33.50 -15.46
N GLY A 82 -2.66 -33.75 -14.21
CA GLY A 82 -1.91 -34.62 -13.29
C GLY A 82 -2.88 -35.42 -12.42
N ARG A 83 -2.73 -36.74 -12.40
CA ARG A 83 -3.51 -37.70 -11.59
C ARG A 83 -2.86 -37.92 -10.22
N GLY A 84 -3.68 -38.12 -9.20
CA GLY A 84 -3.29 -38.84 -7.97
C GLY A 84 -4.02 -38.35 -6.72
N THR A 85 -5.12 -39.04 -6.37
CA THR A 85 -5.76 -39.26 -5.04
C THR A 85 -6.00 -38.11 -4.03
N SER A 86 -5.35 -36.96 -4.15
CA SER A 86 -5.53 -35.74 -3.32
C SER A 86 -6.58 -34.77 -3.89
N THR A 87 -7.12 -35.06 -5.09
CA THR A 87 -7.94 -34.16 -5.90
C THR A 87 -9.30 -33.80 -5.29
N ASP A 88 -9.94 -34.71 -4.54
CA ASP A 88 -11.31 -34.48 -4.05
C ASP A 88 -11.37 -33.47 -2.90
N HIS A 89 -10.38 -33.50 -2.00
CA HIS A 89 -10.29 -32.51 -0.92
C HIS A 89 -9.98 -31.12 -1.50
N GLU A 90 -8.99 -31.04 -2.38
CA GLU A 90 -8.63 -29.80 -3.07
C GLU A 90 -9.84 -29.24 -3.81
N ALA A 91 -10.52 -30.02 -4.65
CA ALA A 91 -11.69 -29.58 -5.39
C ALA A 91 -12.81 -29.03 -4.49
N ARG A 92 -13.06 -29.67 -3.34
CA ARG A 92 -14.02 -29.17 -2.34
C ARG A 92 -13.59 -27.82 -1.75
N VAL A 93 -12.31 -27.67 -1.40
CA VAL A 93 -11.77 -26.40 -0.88
C VAL A 93 -11.90 -25.28 -1.92
N LEU A 94 -11.60 -25.55 -3.19
CA LEU A 94 -11.72 -24.56 -4.26
C LEU A 94 -13.18 -24.14 -4.49
N ASP A 95 -14.12 -25.11 -4.49
CA ASP A 95 -15.55 -24.84 -4.64
C ASP A 95 -16.10 -24.04 -3.45
N GLU A 96 -15.74 -24.41 -2.21
CA GLU A 96 -16.14 -23.66 -1.02
C GLU A 96 -15.57 -22.24 -1.02
N PHE A 97 -14.30 -22.06 -1.40
CA PHE A 97 -13.68 -20.74 -1.56
C PHE A 97 -14.47 -19.88 -2.55
N SER A 98 -14.74 -20.42 -3.74
CA SER A 98 -15.48 -19.73 -4.80
C SER A 98 -16.88 -19.33 -4.35
N LYS A 99 -17.59 -20.21 -3.65
CA LYS A 99 -18.92 -19.91 -3.10
C LYS A 99 -18.86 -18.87 -1.99
N HIS A 100 -17.90 -18.98 -1.07
CA HIS A 100 -17.77 -18.09 0.08
C HIS A 100 -17.50 -16.64 -0.33
N TYR A 101 -16.62 -16.43 -1.33
CA TYR A 101 -16.27 -15.09 -1.81
C TYR A 101 -17.08 -14.65 -3.04
N GLY A 102 -17.98 -15.49 -3.57
CA GLY A 102 -18.76 -15.18 -4.77
C GLY A 102 -17.89 -14.99 -6.03
N LEU A 103 -16.80 -15.75 -6.15
CA LEU A 103 -15.80 -15.62 -7.20
C LEU A 103 -15.86 -16.79 -8.19
N THR A 104 -15.86 -16.47 -9.48
CA THR A 104 -15.75 -17.45 -10.57
C THR A 104 -14.37 -17.38 -11.22
N PHE A 105 -13.67 -18.51 -11.28
CA PHE A 105 -12.37 -18.62 -11.96
C PHE A 105 -12.54 -19.31 -13.30
N ARG A 106 -11.97 -18.73 -14.36
CA ARG A 106 -11.92 -19.40 -15.68
C ARG A 106 -11.06 -20.66 -15.64
N ASP A 107 -10.00 -20.61 -14.83
CA ASP A 107 -9.07 -21.71 -14.62
C ASP A 107 -8.91 -21.95 -13.11
N ALA A 108 -9.47 -23.08 -12.64
CA ALA A 108 -9.40 -23.48 -11.24
C ALA A 108 -7.97 -23.86 -10.81
N SER A 109 -7.07 -24.20 -11.75
CA SER A 109 -5.68 -24.52 -11.43
C SER A 109 -4.90 -23.30 -10.94
N LEU A 110 -5.26 -22.11 -11.41
CA LEU A 110 -4.69 -20.85 -10.90
C LEU A 110 -5.15 -20.55 -9.49
N LEU A 111 -6.42 -20.79 -9.16
CA LEU A 111 -6.91 -20.66 -7.78
C LEU A 111 -6.21 -21.66 -6.87
N LYS A 112 -6.09 -22.93 -7.30
CA LYS A 112 -5.34 -23.94 -6.58
C LYS A 112 -3.92 -23.48 -6.30
N LEU A 113 -3.20 -23.04 -7.33
CA LEU A 113 -1.83 -22.55 -7.21
C LEU A 113 -1.74 -21.37 -6.21
N ALA A 114 -2.68 -20.44 -6.25
CA ALA A 114 -2.72 -19.30 -5.33
C ALA A 114 -2.92 -19.71 -3.86
N LEU A 115 -3.66 -20.80 -3.62
CA LEU A 115 -3.94 -21.33 -2.28
C LEU A 115 -2.90 -22.37 -1.81
N THR A 116 -1.97 -22.80 -2.66
CA THR A 116 -0.94 -23.79 -2.30
C THR A 116 0.25 -23.13 -1.59
N HIS A 117 0.41 -23.38 -0.29
CA HIS A 117 1.60 -23.02 0.45
C HIS A 117 2.77 -23.95 0.12
N ARG A 118 4.01 -23.47 0.25
CA ARG A 118 5.23 -24.27 0.02
C ARG A 118 5.30 -25.56 0.84
N SER A 119 4.77 -25.57 2.07
CA SER A 119 4.78 -26.76 2.93
C SER A 119 3.94 -27.91 2.36
N TYR A 120 2.94 -27.61 1.53
CA TYR A 120 2.07 -28.59 0.90
C TYR A 120 2.79 -29.36 -0.23
N LEU A 121 3.82 -28.78 -0.85
CA LEU A 121 4.60 -29.43 -1.91
C LEU A 121 5.33 -30.67 -1.39
N HIS A 122 5.86 -30.59 -0.17
CA HIS A 122 6.60 -31.68 0.46
C HIS A 122 5.73 -32.92 0.74
N VAL A 123 4.42 -32.74 0.91
CA VAL A 123 3.48 -33.82 1.24
C VAL A 123 2.80 -34.38 -0.02
N THR A 124 2.57 -33.55 -1.04
CA THR A 124 1.77 -33.92 -2.22
C THR A 124 2.58 -34.21 -3.48
N GLY A 125 3.87 -33.86 -3.50
CA GLY A 125 4.69 -33.95 -4.70
C GLY A 125 4.31 -32.94 -5.79
N GLN A 126 3.54 -31.89 -5.43
CA GLN A 126 3.31 -30.75 -6.31
C GLN A 126 4.60 -30.01 -6.60
N ARG A 127 4.67 -29.40 -7.79
CA ARG A 127 5.87 -28.73 -8.28
C ARG A 127 5.96 -27.28 -7.86
N ASP A 128 4.83 -26.58 -7.84
CA ASP A 128 4.79 -25.13 -7.72
C ASP A 128 3.90 -24.69 -6.55
N SER A 129 4.42 -23.77 -5.75
CA SER A 129 3.71 -23.05 -4.68
C SER A 129 3.16 -21.71 -5.20
N ASN A 130 2.43 -21.01 -4.34
CA ASN A 130 1.98 -19.66 -4.61
C ASN A 130 3.09 -18.59 -4.68
N GLU A 131 4.36 -18.89 -4.38
CA GLU A 131 5.44 -17.89 -4.25
C GLU A 131 5.61 -17.01 -5.51
N ARG A 132 5.46 -17.57 -6.72
CA ARG A 132 5.50 -16.78 -7.96
C ARG A 132 4.27 -15.90 -8.16
N LEU A 133 3.10 -16.37 -7.72
CA LEU A 133 1.87 -15.57 -7.75
C LEU A 133 1.90 -14.49 -6.68
N GLU A 134 2.51 -14.74 -5.52
CA GLU A 134 2.75 -13.74 -4.47
C GLU A 134 3.61 -12.60 -5.01
N PHE A 135 4.73 -12.91 -5.67
CA PHE A 135 5.60 -11.91 -6.30
C PHE A 135 4.83 -11.02 -7.30
N LEU A 136 4.01 -11.62 -8.17
CA LEU A 136 3.17 -10.86 -9.10
C LEU A 136 2.10 -10.05 -8.36
N GLY A 137 1.47 -10.65 -7.36
CA GLY A 137 0.40 -10.07 -6.56
C GLY A 137 0.84 -8.83 -5.79
N ASP A 138 2.06 -8.81 -5.26
CA ASP A 138 2.61 -7.64 -4.55
C ASP A 138 2.73 -6.42 -5.48
N SER A 139 3.19 -6.64 -6.72
CA SER A 139 3.25 -5.58 -7.74
C SER A 139 1.86 -5.06 -8.12
N VAL A 140 0.88 -5.96 -8.29
CA VAL A 140 -0.51 -5.60 -8.60
C VAL A 140 -1.15 -4.82 -7.44
N LEU A 141 -1.00 -5.29 -6.21
CA LEU A 141 -1.52 -4.64 -5.01
C LEU A 141 -0.89 -3.26 -4.82
N GLY A 142 0.43 -3.15 -5.05
CA GLY A 142 1.16 -1.90 -4.99
C GLY A 142 0.67 -0.88 -6.01
N LEU A 143 0.37 -1.30 -7.24
CA LEU A 143 -0.18 -0.44 -8.29
C LEU A 143 -1.59 0.06 -7.93
N VAL A 144 -2.48 -0.86 -7.54
CA VAL A 144 -3.87 -0.53 -7.19
C VAL A 144 -3.94 0.42 -6.00
N THR A 145 -3.12 0.18 -4.98
CA THR A 145 -3.03 1.05 -3.80
C THR A 145 -2.49 2.43 -4.16
N SER A 146 -1.47 2.50 -5.02
CA SER A 146 -0.94 3.77 -5.51
C SER A 146 -1.98 4.58 -6.29
N GLU A 147 -2.76 3.95 -7.18
CA GLU A 147 -3.83 4.63 -7.91
C GLU A 147 -4.91 5.16 -6.95
N PHE A 148 -5.35 4.31 -6.02
CA PHE A 148 -6.36 4.68 -5.03
C PHE A 148 -5.92 5.93 -4.27
N LEU A 149 -4.72 5.92 -3.68
CA LEU A 149 -4.19 7.03 -2.90
C LEU A 149 -4.01 8.30 -3.74
N TYR A 150 -3.50 8.18 -4.97
CA TYR A 150 -3.36 9.31 -5.88
C TYR A 150 -4.69 10.00 -6.20
N ARG A 151 -5.79 9.23 -6.28
CA ARG A 151 -7.12 9.75 -6.59
C ARG A 151 -7.86 10.29 -5.36
N THR A 152 -7.72 9.64 -4.21
CA THR A 152 -8.47 10.03 -3.00
C THR A 152 -7.78 11.10 -2.16
N HIS A 153 -6.46 11.25 -2.28
CA HIS A 153 -5.67 12.24 -1.52
C HIS A 153 -4.91 13.20 -2.44
N PRO A 154 -5.59 13.99 -3.30
CA PRO A 154 -4.94 14.83 -4.32
C PRO A 154 -4.08 15.97 -3.76
N ASN A 155 -4.24 16.31 -2.47
CA ASN A 155 -3.52 17.38 -1.80
C ASN A 155 -2.33 16.87 -0.96
N GLU A 156 -2.14 15.56 -0.87
CA GLU A 156 -0.99 14.97 -0.18
C GLU A 156 0.24 14.94 -1.09
N HIS A 157 1.40 15.22 -0.51
CA HIS A 157 2.67 15.11 -1.22
C HIS A 157 3.16 13.66 -1.25
N GLU A 158 4.04 13.36 -2.21
CA GLU A 158 4.56 12.02 -2.51
C GLU A 158 5.03 11.25 -1.27
N GLY A 159 5.75 11.89 -0.36
CA GLY A 159 6.25 11.27 0.87
C GLY A 159 5.13 10.71 1.76
N GLN A 160 4.01 11.42 1.88
CA GLN A 160 2.85 10.98 2.66
C GLN A 160 2.12 9.84 1.96
N LEU A 161 1.92 9.95 0.65
CA LEU A 161 1.33 8.88 -0.15
C LEU A 161 2.15 7.58 -0.05
N THR A 162 3.48 7.70 -0.09
CA THR A 162 4.41 6.57 0.07
C THR A 162 4.31 5.95 1.45
N LYS A 163 4.31 6.77 2.52
CA LYS A 163 4.15 6.30 3.90
C LYS A 163 2.82 5.57 4.10
N THR A 164 1.72 6.13 3.60
CA THR A 164 0.39 5.55 3.68
C THR A 164 0.31 4.25 2.89
N LYS A 165 0.86 4.21 1.66
CA LYS A 165 0.94 2.99 0.86
C LYS A 165 1.64 1.88 1.62
N SER A 166 2.85 2.12 2.14
CA SER A 166 3.64 1.12 2.86
C SER A 166 2.90 0.57 4.08
N LEU A 167 2.10 1.38 4.77
CA LEU A 167 1.25 0.90 5.86
C LEU A 167 0.14 -0.01 5.35
N LEU A 168 -0.61 0.42 4.32
CA LEU A 168 -1.77 -0.31 3.78
C LEU A 168 -1.41 -1.68 3.22
N VAL A 169 -0.26 -1.80 2.56
CA VAL A 169 0.21 -3.08 1.97
C VAL A 169 1.19 -3.82 2.88
N SER A 170 1.34 -3.40 4.13
CA SER A 170 2.24 -4.07 5.07
C SER A 170 1.74 -5.48 5.41
N LYS A 171 2.68 -6.41 5.64
CA LYS A 171 2.39 -7.77 6.13
C LYS A 171 1.44 -7.78 7.33
N ALA A 172 1.63 -6.87 8.28
CA ALA A 172 0.79 -6.77 9.48
C ALA A 172 -0.67 -6.45 9.15
N ILE A 173 -0.93 -5.49 8.24
CA ILE A 173 -2.30 -5.15 7.83
C ILE A 173 -2.90 -6.25 6.97
N LEU A 174 -2.14 -6.78 6.00
CA LEU A 174 -2.62 -7.83 5.10
C LEU A 174 -2.93 -9.13 5.84
N SER A 175 -2.09 -9.55 6.79
CA SER A 175 -2.35 -10.72 7.64
C SER A 175 -3.62 -10.54 8.47
N ARG A 176 -3.79 -9.38 9.13
CA ARG A 176 -5.02 -9.08 9.88
C ARG A 176 -6.26 -9.09 9.00
N ARG A 177 -6.16 -8.60 7.76
CA ARG A 177 -7.27 -8.64 6.79
C ARG A 177 -7.55 -10.06 6.32
N ALA A 178 -6.53 -10.86 6.02
CA ALA A 178 -6.68 -12.25 5.64
C ALA A 178 -7.38 -13.07 6.73
N LEU A 179 -7.00 -12.87 8.00
CA LEU A 179 -7.64 -13.46 9.17
C LEU A 179 -9.12 -13.04 9.29
N ALA A 180 -9.40 -11.74 9.21
CA ALA A 180 -10.77 -11.22 9.31
C ALA A 180 -11.67 -11.73 8.17
N MET A 181 -11.10 -12.00 6.99
CA MET A 181 -11.82 -12.59 5.85
C MET A 181 -11.89 -14.11 5.92
N GLY A 182 -11.24 -14.75 6.90
CA GLY A 182 -11.19 -16.20 7.05
C GLY A 182 -10.44 -16.90 5.91
N LEU A 183 -9.45 -16.24 5.29
CA LEU A 183 -8.71 -16.77 4.13
C LEU A 183 -7.89 -18.02 4.48
N GLY A 184 -7.30 -18.05 5.69
CA GLY A 184 -6.42 -19.13 6.16
C GLY A 184 -7.06 -20.52 6.17
N ARG A 185 -8.39 -20.63 6.17
CA ARG A 185 -9.10 -21.92 6.14
C ARG A 185 -9.04 -22.61 4.77
N PHE A 186 -8.74 -21.86 3.72
CA PHE A 186 -8.68 -22.36 2.34
C PHE A 186 -7.26 -22.61 1.84
N VAL A 187 -6.24 -22.22 2.61
CA VAL A 187 -4.84 -22.41 2.24
C VAL A 187 -4.48 -23.88 2.41
N LEU A 188 -3.95 -24.48 1.35
CA LEU A 188 -3.48 -25.86 1.33
C LEU A 188 -2.07 -25.90 1.91
N MET A 189 -1.91 -26.57 3.06
CA MET A 189 -0.70 -26.63 3.88
C MET A 189 -0.53 -28.04 4.47
N SER A 190 0.69 -28.42 4.84
CA SER A 190 0.92 -29.67 5.59
C SER A 190 0.30 -29.61 7.00
N HIS A 191 -0.04 -30.75 7.58
CA HIS A 191 -0.57 -30.82 8.95
C HIS A 191 0.36 -30.17 9.99
N SER A 192 1.67 -30.43 9.88
CA SER A 192 2.69 -29.84 10.77
C SER A 192 2.73 -28.31 10.72
N GLU A 193 2.44 -27.73 9.56
CA GLU A 193 2.43 -26.27 9.39
C GLU A 193 1.16 -25.64 9.97
N VAL A 194 0.03 -26.35 9.88
CA VAL A 194 -1.24 -25.91 10.49
C VAL A 194 -1.13 -25.89 12.02
N GLU A 195 -0.42 -26.84 12.61
CA GLU A 195 -0.20 -26.93 14.07
C GLU A 195 0.78 -25.87 14.59
N SER A 196 1.66 -25.35 13.75
CA SER A 196 2.69 -24.36 14.11
C SER A 196 2.20 -22.91 14.02
N ASP A 197 0.89 -22.69 14.14
CA ASP A 197 0.22 -21.37 14.09
C ASP A 197 0.37 -20.61 12.76
N GLY A 198 0.53 -21.33 11.65
CA GLY A 198 0.67 -20.76 10.30
C GLY A 198 -0.61 -20.17 9.69
N ARG A 199 -1.65 -19.84 10.48
CA ARG A 199 -2.99 -19.44 10.01
C ARG A 199 -3.35 -17.99 10.28
#